data_AF-A0A4V1SZM1-F1
#
_entry.id   AF-A0A4V1SZM1-F1
#
_cell.length_a   1.000
_cell.length_b   1.000
_cell.length_c   1.000
_cell.angle_alpha   90.00
_cell.angle_beta   90.00
_cell.angle_gamma   90.00
#
_symmetry.space_group_name_H-M   'P 1'
#
loop_
_entity.id
_entity.type
_entity.pdbx_description
1 polymer ?
#
loop_
_entity_poly.entity_id
_entity_poly.type
_entity_poly.pdbx_seq_one_letter_code
_entity_poly.pdbx_strand_id
1 'polypeptide(L)'
;AYFRLEDEKISFNQDGINFNNFTLIDSANNKATINGAVYTKTFTDFKFGLDINANNFQAVNSTRENNKLFYGKLFLNTRLKIRGDLDKPVVDGNLVVNDKTDMTIVLPQSDPGIQDRKGVVVFVNHSAPKLDSILLAKQRDSVAKSDITGLDVTANITINKNANFNIVIDESNGDVVHIKGEAQLNAGVDPSGKTNLTGTYTVNEGSYNLAYATVQRKFNFKRGSTITWTGDPTSANIDLTATYVANVPPIDLVEDQLGSDETQKTMYKQKLPFNVNLNLKNELLKPAISFDIILPDSNYTVSSDVVNNVDTRLAQIRQDPNELNKQVLGVLVLGHFIGDNPLQSSGGSSGVQGAIRNSVSGLLSDQLNKLVGNSIAGIDLNFDLQSGEDYSTGTAQNRTDLNVALSKRFLNDRLTVSVGNNFNLEGQNQPGQKASTIAGNVTVGYKLTKD
;
A
#
# COMPACT_ATOMS: atom_id res chain seq x y z
N ALA A 1 18.80 -16.97 10.54
CA ALA A 1 18.60 -18.05 11.52
C ALA A 1 19.94 -18.71 11.79
N TYR A 2 20.26 -18.99 13.05
CA TYR A 2 21.42 -19.82 13.40
C TYR A 2 20.93 -21.25 13.55
N PHE A 3 21.46 -22.16 12.74
CA PHE A 3 21.20 -23.59 12.84
C PHE A 3 22.39 -24.27 13.51
N ARG A 4 22.11 -25.19 14.43
CA ARG A 4 23.12 -25.97 15.13
C ARG A 4 22.95 -27.45 14.85
N LEU A 5 24.07 -28.16 14.90
CA LEU A 5 24.15 -29.62 14.75
C LEU A 5 24.59 -30.19 16.11
N GLU A 6 23.99 -31.29 16.58
CA GLU A 6 24.36 -31.96 17.83
C GLU A 6 25.06 -33.28 17.52
N ASP A 7 26.40 -33.26 17.39
CA ASP A 7 27.23 -34.46 17.15
C ASP A 7 26.78 -35.33 15.96
N GLU A 8 26.25 -34.67 14.93
CA GLU A 8 25.73 -35.30 13.73
C GLU A 8 26.82 -35.99 12.93
N LYS A 9 26.53 -37.19 12.42
CA LYS A 9 27.46 -37.99 11.62
C LYS A 9 26.96 -38.11 10.18
N ILE A 10 27.84 -37.79 9.25
CA ILE A 10 27.64 -38.04 7.82
C ILE A 10 28.55 -39.21 7.45
N SER A 11 27.99 -40.24 6.82
CA SER A 11 28.75 -41.42 6.41
C SER A 11 28.98 -41.43 4.91
N PHE A 12 30.22 -41.72 4.51
CA PHE A 12 30.62 -41.86 3.12
C PHE A 12 30.85 -43.34 2.83
N ASN A 13 30.23 -43.87 1.78
CA ASN A 13 30.40 -45.25 1.34
C ASN A 13 30.50 -45.32 -0.20
N GLN A 14 30.50 -46.54 -0.75
CA GLN A 14 30.61 -46.76 -2.20
C GLN A 14 29.42 -46.22 -3.01
N ASP A 15 28.27 -46.00 -2.36
CA ASP A 15 27.06 -45.48 -2.99
C ASP A 15 26.99 -43.94 -2.96
N GLY A 16 27.68 -43.30 -2.01
CA GLY A 16 27.79 -41.85 -1.91
C GLY A 16 27.80 -41.34 -0.46
N ILE A 17 27.05 -40.27 -0.23
CA ILE A 17 26.95 -39.54 1.05
C ILE A 17 25.61 -39.89 1.71
N ASN A 18 25.65 -40.53 2.87
CA ASN A 18 24.45 -40.98 3.57
C ASN A 18 24.19 -40.18 4.86
N PHE A 19 22.94 -39.79 5.02
CA PHE A 19 22.37 -39.07 6.15
C PHE A 19 21.41 -40.03 6.87
N ASN A 20 21.78 -40.42 8.08
CA ASN A 20 20.94 -41.26 8.93
C ASN A 20 20.41 -40.42 10.10
N ASN A 21 19.14 -40.02 10.02
CA ASN A 21 18.48 -39.11 10.95
C ASN A 21 19.30 -37.86 11.27
N PHE A 22 19.92 -37.28 10.24
CA PHE A 22 20.76 -36.10 10.38
C PHE A 22 19.90 -34.93 10.87
N THR A 23 20.15 -34.46 12.09
CA THR A 23 19.28 -33.48 12.76
C THR A 23 19.88 -32.07 12.74
N LEU A 24 19.10 -31.13 12.21
CA LEU A 24 19.32 -29.70 12.36
C LEU A 24 18.44 -29.16 13.46
N ILE A 25 18.99 -28.31 14.32
CA ILE A 25 18.27 -27.64 15.39
C ILE A 25 18.23 -26.15 15.12
N ASP A 26 17.04 -25.56 15.17
CA ASP A 26 16.85 -24.11 15.00
C ASP A 26 17.14 -23.31 16.28
N SER A 27 17.05 -21.98 16.18
CA SER A 27 17.22 -21.06 17.31
C SER A 27 16.16 -21.17 18.41
N ALA A 28 15.05 -21.85 18.15
CA ALA A 28 13.97 -22.12 19.09
C ALA A 28 13.99 -23.58 19.62
N ASN A 29 15.09 -24.32 19.37
CA ASN A 29 15.28 -25.73 19.74
C ASN A 29 14.31 -26.73 19.08
N ASN A 30 13.67 -26.38 17.96
CA ASN A 30 12.93 -27.35 17.16
C ASN A 30 13.86 -28.07 16.19
N LYS A 31 13.47 -29.29 15.80
CA LYS A 31 14.29 -30.20 15.01
C LYS A 31 13.76 -30.34 13.59
N ALA A 32 14.66 -30.32 12.62
CA ALA A 32 14.46 -30.83 11.28
C ALA A 32 15.37 -32.04 11.07
N THR A 33 14.84 -33.14 10.55
CA THR A 33 15.60 -34.36 10.28
C THR A 33 15.71 -34.60 8.78
N ILE A 34 16.92 -34.95 8.35
CA ILE A 34 17.24 -35.32 6.98
C ILE A 34 17.62 -36.80 6.98
N ASN A 35 16.95 -37.58 6.14
CA ASN A 35 17.18 -39.01 5.97
C ASN A 35 17.43 -39.35 4.51
N GLY A 36 18.31 -40.32 4.26
CA GLY A 36 18.57 -40.86 2.93
C GLY A 36 19.97 -40.55 2.43
N ALA A 37 20.15 -40.41 1.12
CA ALA A 37 21.47 -40.32 0.52
C ALA A 37 21.55 -39.35 -0.65
N VAL A 38 22.73 -38.80 -0.83
CA VAL A 38 23.18 -38.22 -2.11
C VAL A 38 24.08 -39.25 -2.76
N TYR A 39 23.58 -39.90 -3.80
CA TYR A 39 24.27 -40.95 -4.51
C TYR A 39 25.29 -40.37 -5.47
N THR A 40 26.52 -40.86 -5.42
CA THR A 40 27.58 -40.47 -6.35
C THR A 40 28.68 -41.52 -6.39
N LYS A 41 29.20 -41.79 -7.59
CA LYS A 41 30.39 -42.65 -7.79
C LYS A 41 31.66 -41.86 -8.05
N THR A 42 31.51 -40.65 -8.59
CA THR A 42 32.57 -39.80 -9.14
C THR A 42 32.77 -38.51 -8.35
N PHE A 43 31.82 -38.16 -7.46
CA PHE A 43 31.72 -36.85 -6.80
C PHE A 43 31.58 -35.67 -7.77
N THR A 44 31.27 -35.94 -9.04
CA THR A 44 30.90 -34.95 -10.06
C THR A 44 29.44 -35.07 -10.46
N ASP A 45 28.90 -36.29 -10.44
CA ASP A 45 27.51 -36.59 -10.78
C ASP A 45 26.77 -37.00 -9.50
N PHE A 46 25.67 -36.32 -9.20
CA PHE A 46 24.90 -36.56 -7.98
C PHE A 46 23.46 -36.91 -8.30
N LYS A 47 22.93 -37.91 -7.61
CA LYS A 47 21.49 -38.21 -7.55
C LYS A 47 20.99 -38.05 -6.12
N PHE A 48 19.77 -37.58 -5.99
CA PHE A 48 19.17 -37.27 -4.69
C PHE A 48 18.18 -38.34 -4.28
N GLY A 49 18.25 -38.72 -3.00
CA GLY A 49 17.30 -39.60 -2.33
C GLY A 49 17.10 -39.14 -0.91
N LEU A 50 16.67 -37.89 -0.72
CA LEU A 50 16.60 -37.24 0.58
C LEU A 50 15.15 -37.00 1.02
N ASP A 51 14.84 -37.35 2.25
CA ASP A 51 13.59 -37.06 2.92
C ASP A 51 13.85 -36.08 4.06
N ILE A 52 13.20 -34.91 4.03
CA ILE A 52 13.32 -33.86 5.03
C ILE A 52 12.01 -33.76 5.78
N ASN A 53 12.06 -33.91 7.10
CA ASN A 53 10.90 -33.77 7.97
C ASN A 53 11.18 -32.73 9.03
N ALA A 54 10.24 -31.83 9.26
CA ALA A 54 10.35 -30.86 10.34
C ALA A 54 9.00 -30.62 10.98
N ASN A 55 8.99 -30.45 12.29
CA ASN A 55 7.79 -30.09 13.06
C ASN A 55 8.09 -28.80 13.83
N ASN A 56 7.29 -27.78 13.55
CA ASN A 56 7.39 -26.45 14.13
C ASN A 56 8.79 -25.83 14.01
N PHE A 57 9.47 -26.08 12.91
CA PHE A 57 10.81 -25.61 12.66
C PHE A 57 10.82 -24.14 12.24
N GLN A 58 11.65 -23.35 12.89
CA GLN A 58 11.89 -21.94 12.63
C GLN A 58 12.83 -21.79 11.43
N ALA A 59 12.27 -21.95 10.23
CA ALA A 59 13.00 -21.88 8.97
C ALA A 59 13.58 -20.49 8.70
N VAL A 60 12.89 -19.43 9.13
CA VAL A 60 13.38 -18.05 9.04
C VAL A 60 13.39 -17.43 10.44
N ASN A 61 14.51 -16.80 10.76
CA ASN A 61 14.70 -15.93 11.91
C ASN A 61 15.73 -14.89 11.47
N SER A 62 15.25 -13.80 10.90
CA SER A 62 16.08 -12.73 10.35
C SER A 62 15.50 -11.37 10.70
N THR A 63 16.38 -10.38 10.74
CA THR A 63 16.01 -8.96 10.86
C THR A 63 16.14 -8.28 9.50
N ARG A 64 15.63 -7.05 9.39
CA ARG A 64 15.78 -6.22 8.20
C ARG A 64 17.23 -6.00 7.79
N GLU A 65 18.17 -5.95 8.75
CA GLU A 65 19.60 -5.83 8.49
C GLU A 65 20.16 -7.07 7.78
N ASN A 66 19.60 -8.24 8.04
CA ASN A 66 20.02 -9.49 7.40
C ASN A 66 19.43 -9.61 5.99
N ASN A 67 18.23 -9.11 5.76
CA ASN A 67 17.58 -9.09 4.45
C ASN A 67 16.51 -7.99 4.39
N LYS A 68 16.67 -7.08 3.42
CA LYS A 68 15.79 -5.91 3.27
C LYS A 68 14.40 -6.26 2.72
N LEU A 69 14.27 -7.37 1.97
CA LEU A 69 13.04 -7.72 1.26
C LEU A 69 12.16 -8.71 2.02
N PHE A 70 12.75 -9.59 2.82
CA PHE A 70 11.98 -10.54 3.62
C PHE A 70 12.70 -10.86 4.92
N TYR A 71 12.01 -10.62 6.03
CA TYR A 71 12.57 -10.81 7.37
C TYR A 71 11.47 -11.16 8.37
N GLY A 72 11.85 -11.52 9.60
CA GLY A 72 10.94 -11.94 10.64
C GLY A 72 11.14 -13.41 11.02
N LYS A 73 10.06 -14.06 11.45
CA LYS A 73 10.04 -15.43 11.97
C LYS A 73 9.08 -16.28 11.15
N LEU A 74 9.57 -17.34 10.53
CA LEU A 74 8.76 -18.34 9.83
C LEU A 74 8.85 -19.67 10.56
N PHE A 75 7.73 -20.13 11.12
CA PHE A 75 7.62 -21.46 11.72
C PHE A 75 6.83 -22.37 10.79
N LEU A 76 7.34 -23.56 10.51
CA LEU A 76 6.66 -24.49 9.62
C LEU A 76 6.79 -25.96 10.02
N ASN A 77 5.80 -26.75 9.64
CA ASN A 77 5.92 -28.19 9.52
C ASN A 77 6.20 -28.53 8.07
N THR A 78 7.03 -29.54 7.81
CA THR A 78 7.24 -30.00 6.44
C THR A 78 7.54 -31.48 6.34
N ARG A 79 7.15 -32.05 5.20
CA ARG A 79 7.61 -33.34 4.69
C ARG A 79 7.98 -33.14 3.23
N LEU A 80 9.27 -33.05 2.95
CA LEU A 80 9.82 -32.87 1.60
C LEU A 80 10.55 -34.13 1.17
N LYS A 81 10.43 -34.44 -0.11
CA LYS A 81 11.19 -35.48 -0.80
C LYS A 81 11.98 -34.81 -1.91
N ILE A 82 13.30 -34.92 -1.84
CA ILE A 82 14.21 -34.45 -2.89
C ILE A 82 14.75 -35.67 -3.61
N ARG A 83 14.49 -35.73 -4.93
CA ARG A 83 14.83 -36.82 -5.85
C ARG A 83 15.47 -36.24 -7.11
N GLY A 84 15.75 -37.11 -8.09
CA GLY A 84 16.35 -36.71 -9.36
C GLY A 84 17.86 -36.57 -9.28
N ASP A 85 18.44 -35.73 -10.12
CA ASP A 85 19.87 -35.49 -10.24
C ASP A 85 20.16 -33.98 -10.40
N LEU A 86 21.43 -33.62 -10.66
CA LEU A 86 21.81 -32.22 -10.82
C LEU A 86 21.12 -31.51 -11.99
N ASP A 87 20.79 -32.24 -13.05
CA ASP A 87 20.16 -31.67 -14.26
C ASP A 87 18.65 -31.55 -14.09
N LYS A 88 18.04 -32.52 -13.40
CA LYS A 88 16.62 -32.52 -13.07
C LYS A 88 16.37 -32.85 -11.58
N PRO A 89 16.59 -31.91 -10.65
CA PRO A 89 16.19 -32.12 -9.26
C PRO A 89 14.67 -32.10 -9.16
N VAL A 90 14.09 -33.07 -8.46
CA VAL A 90 12.64 -33.19 -8.24
C VAL A 90 12.35 -32.99 -6.76
N VAL A 91 11.49 -32.03 -6.43
CA VAL A 91 11.10 -31.70 -5.06
C VAL A 91 9.60 -31.85 -4.90
N ASP A 92 9.19 -32.83 -4.10
CA ASP A 92 7.78 -33.07 -3.77
C ASP A 92 7.55 -32.84 -2.28
N GLY A 93 6.53 -32.10 -1.88
CA GLY A 93 6.32 -31.94 -0.45
C GLY A 93 5.05 -31.24 0.02
N ASN A 94 4.91 -31.25 1.34
CA ASN A 94 3.89 -30.51 2.06
C ASN A 94 4.55 -29.53 3.03
N LEU A 95 4.04 -28.31 3.08
CA LEU A 95 4.46 -27.27 4.00
C LEU A 95 3.23 -26.76 4.76
N VAL A 96 3.35 -26.63 6.08
CA VAL A 96 2.33 -26.01 6.92
C VAL A 96 2.97 -24.83 7.63
N VAL A 97 2.55 -23.61 7.31
CA VAL A 97 2.98 -22.39 8.02
C VAL A 97 2.20 -22.29 9.33
N ASN A 98 2.92 -22.23 10.44
CA ASN A 98 2.36 -22.31 11.78
C ASN A 98 1.97 -20.93 12.34
N ASP A 99 1.17 -20.95 13.40
CA ASP A 99 0.59 -19.79 14.09
C ASP A 99 1.60 -18.82 14.72
N LYS A 100 2.79 -19.28 15.09
CA LYS A 100 3.88 -18.44 15.62
C LYS A 100 4.65 -17.67 14.54
N THR A 101 4.25 -17.80 13.28
CA THR A 101 4.84 -17.05 12.16
C THR A 101 4.52 -15.57 12.29
N ASP A 102 5.55 -14.75 12.11
CA ASP A 102 5.47 -13.29 12.04
C ASP A 102 6.51 -12.83 11.01
N MET A 103 6.09 -12.78 9.75
CA MET A 103 6.96 -12.50 8.61
C MET A 103 6.64 -11.15 8.01
N THR A 104 7.68 -10.41 7.65
CA THR A 104 7.58 -9.15 6.92
C THR A 104 8.16 -9.34 5.52
N ILE A 105 7.40 -8.90 4.53
CA ILE A 105 7.76 -8.89 3.11
C ILE A 105 7.70 -7.44 2.65
N VAL A 106 8.77 -6.95 2.04
CA VAL A 106 8.85 -5.60 1.47
C VAL A 106 8.75 -5.71 -0.04
N LEU A 107 7.76 -5.05 -0.63
CA LEU A 107 7.62 -5.02 -2.08
C LEU A 107 8.76 -4.19 -2.68
N PRO A 108 9.54 -4.74 -3.63
CA PRO A 108 10.60 -4.00 -4.27
C PRO A 108 10.00 -2.81 -5.04
N GLN A 109 10.32 -1.59 -4.60
CA GLN A 109 9.96 -0.36 -5.28
C GLN A 109 11.02 -0.05 -6.35
N SER A 110 10.58 0.44 -7.50
CA SER A 110 11.50 1.10 -8.45
C SER A 110 12.00 2.37 -7.78
N ASP A 111 13.32 2.45 -7.56
CA ASP A 111 13.96 3.63 -6.97
C ASP A 111 13.48 4.90 -7.69
N PRO A 112 12.81 5.86 -6.99
CA PRO A 112 12.29 7.07 -7.61
C PRO A 112 13.39 7.89 -8.30
N GLY A 113 14.66 7.72 -7.92
CA GLY A 113 15.79 8.37 -8.58
C GLY A 113 16.08 7.92 -10.03
N ILE A 114 15.44 6.83 -10.51
CA ILE A 114 15.71 6.24 -11.84
C ILE A 114 14.68 6.69 -12.88
N GLN A 115 13.44 7.01 -12.48
CA GLN A 115 12.38 7.36 -13.43
C GLN A 115 12.55 8.78 -14.02
N ASP A 116 13.28 9.67 -13.32
CA ASP A 116 13.47 11.08 -13.70
C ASP A 116 14.74 11.39 -14.53
N ARG A 117 15.45 10.37 -15.06
CA ARG A 117 16.70 10.60 -15.81
C ARG A 117 16.64 10.19 -17.28
N LYS A 118 15.62 10.65 -18.03
CA LYS A 118 15.72 10.70 -19.49
C LYS A 118 16.55 11.93 -19.90
N GLY A 119 17.84 11.74 -20.16
CA GLY A 119 18.69 12.77 -20.79
C GLY A 119 20.05 13.05 -20.13
N VAL A 120 20.39 12.39 -19.03
CA VAL A 120 21.71 12.55 -18.39
C VAL A 120 22.70 11.55 -18.99
N VAL A 121 23.83 12.05 -19.51
CA VAL A 121 24.99 11.20 -19.83
C VAL A 121 25.49 10.59 -18.52
N VAL A 122 25.24 9.29 -18.34
CA VAL A 122 25.75 8.53 -17.20
C VAL A 122 27.22 8.24 -17.44
N PHE A 123 28.10 8.91 -16.70
CA PHE A 123 29.48 8.46 -16.57
C PHE A 123 29.46 7.16 -15.75
N VAL A 124 29.53 6.04 -16.45
CA VAL A 124 29.67 4.73 -15.83
C VAL A 124 31.12 4.54 -15.39
N ASN A 125 31.33 4.38 -14.09
CA ASN A 125 32.56 3.75 -13.61
C ASN A 125 32.44 2.25 -13.89
N HIS A 126 33.18 1.73 -14.87
CA HIS A 126 33.18 0.31 -15.25
C HIS A 126 33.71 -0.63 -14.15
N SER A 127 34.21 -0.07 -13.04
CA SER A 127 34.74 -0.82 -11.89
C SER A 127 33.78 -0.87 -10.69
N ALA A 128 32.64 -0.18 -10.73
CA ALA A 128 31.63 -0.23 -9.68
C ALA A 128 30.45 -1.13 -10.10
N PRO A 129 30.17 -2.23 -9.38
CA PRO A 129 29.10 -3.14 -9.79
C PRO A 129 27.74 -2.45 -9.58
N LYS A 130 27.02 -2.21 -10.69
CA LYS A 130 25.63 -1.71 -10.72
C LYS A 130 24.68 -2.79 -10.16
N LEU A 131 24.71 -3.01 -8.85
CA LEU A 131 23.99 -4.12 -8.22
C LEU A 131 22.53 -3.76 -7.92
N ASP A 132 22.22 -2.56 -7.40
CA ASP A 132 20.90 -2.36 -6.79
C ASP A 132 19.71 -2.42 -7.77
N SER A 133 19.74 -1.72 -8.90
CA SER A 133 18.59 -1.67 -9.83
C SER A 133 18.42 -2.95 -10.66
N ILE A 134 19.52 -3.63 -10.99
CA ILE A 134 19.49 -4.90 -11.73
C ILE A 134 19.07 -6.04 -10.80
N LEU A 135 19.47 -6.01 -9.52
CA LEU A 135 19.01 -6.98 -8.53
C LEU A 135 17.52 -6.83 -8.24
N LEU A 136 16.99 -5.60 -8.14
CA LEU A 136 15.56 -5.36 -7.94
C LEU A 136 14.69 -5.82 -9.12
N ALA A 137 15.14 -5.57 -10.36
CA ALA A 137 14.46 -6.08 -11.56
C ALA A 137 14.54 -7.62 -11.66
N LYS A 138 15.73 -8.20 -11.40
CA LYS A 138 15.91 -9.66 -11.31
C LYS A 138 15.08 -10.28 -10.20
N GLN A 139 14.86 -9.60 -9.09
CA GLN A 139 14.07 -10.12 -7.96
C GLN A 139 12.57 -10.18 -8.28
N ARG A 140 12.03 -9.21 -9.02
CA ARG A 140 10.65 -9.31 -9.54
C ARG A 140 10.51 -10.45 -10.55
N ASP A 141 11.47 -10.57 -11.48
CA ASP A 141 11.50 -11.69 -12.43
C ASP A 141 11.66 -13.05 -11.72
N SER A 142 12.43 -13.11 -10.62
CA SER A 142 12.69 -14.35 -9.87
C SER A 142 11.45 -14.95 -9.20
N VAL A 143 10.41 -14.13 -8.95
CA VAL A 143 9.13 -14.60 -8.39
C VAL A 143 8.28 -15.29 -9.47
N ALA A 144 8.30 -14.78 -10.70
CA ALA A 144 7.58 -15.38 -11.83
C ALA A 144 8.37 -16.53 -12.48
N LYS A 145 9.70 -16.44 -12.45
CA LYS A 145 10.63 -17.38 -13.08
C LYS A 145 11.84 -17.65 -12.20
N SER A 146 12.01 -18.89 -11.75
CA SER A 146 13.19 -19.33 -11.01
C SER A 146 14.47 -19.15 -11.84
N ASP A 147 15.52 -18.58 -11.23
CA ASP A 147 16.87 -18.50 -11.81
C ASP A 147 17.55 -19.88 -11.94
N ILE A 148 17.01 -20.89 -11.25
CA ILE A 148 17.44 -22.29 -11.33
C ILE A 148 16.58 -23.01 -12.38
N THR A 149 17.20 -23.40 -13.49
CA THR A 149 16.59 -24.22 -14.55
C THR A 149 16.81 -25.71 -14.27
N GLY A 150 15.91 -26.58 -14.76
CA GLY A 150 15.96 -28.04 -14.54
C GLY A 150 15.21 -28.51 -13.29
N LEU A 151 14.87 -27.60 -12.37
CA LEU A 151 14.15 -27.90 -11.14
C LEU A 151 12.67 -28.22 -11.40
N ASP A 152 12.17 -29.32 -10.84
CA ASP A 152 10.77 -29.75 -10.92
C ASP A 152 10.20 -29.78 -9.48
N VAL A 153 9.39 -28.78 -9.11
CA VAL A 153 8.84 -28.64 -7.75
C VAL A 153 7.33 -28.81 -7.76
N THR A 154 6.83 -29.59 -6.81
CA THR A 154 5.41 -29.64 -6.43
C THR A 154 5.28 -29.55 -4.92
N ALA A 155 4.59 -28.53 -4.43
CA ALA A 155 4.42 -28.29 -3.00
C ALA A 155 2.98 -27.91 -2.63
N ASN A 156 2.39 -28.65 -1.70
CA ASN A 156 1.14 -28.26 -1.06
C ASN A 156 1.45 -27.41 0.17
N ILE A 157 0.95 -26.19 0.22
CA ILE A 157 1.20 -25.22 1.28
C ILE A 157 -0.12 -24.96 2.01
N THR A 158 -0.14 -25.17 3.32
CA THR A 158 -1.25 -24.77 4.19
C THR A 158 -0.79 -23.63 5.08
N ILE A 159 -1.58 -22.57 5.18
CA ILE A 159 -1.29 -21.43 6.07
C ILE A 159 -2.28 -21.46 7.23
N ASN A 160 -1.76 -21.45 8.46
CA ASN A 160 -2.58 -21.35 9.66
C ASN A 160 -3.21 -19.94 9.78
N LYS A 161 -4.50 -19.88 10.12
CA LYS A 161 -5.27 -18.63 10.28
C LYS A 161 -4.65 -17.57 11.21
N ASN A 162 -3.77 -17.97 12.12
CA ASN A 162 -3.10 -17.09 13.08
C ASN A 162 -1.70 -16.63 12.63
N ALA A 163 -1.17 -17.19 11.53
CA ALA A 163 0.13 -16.79 10.98
C ALA A 163 0.08 -15.33 10.52
N ASN A 164 1.00 -14.51 11.06
CA ASN A 164 1.04 -13.08 10.79
C ASN A 164 1.98 -12.78 9.63
N PHE A 165 1.47 -11.99 8.68
CA PHE A 165 2.25 -11.43 7.59
C PHE A 165 2.10 -9.91 7.56
N ASN A 166 3.23 -9.22 7.43
CA ASN A 166 3.31 -7.78 7.23
C ASN A 166 3.83 -7.55 5.82
N ILE A 167 3.08 -6.85 4.98
CA ILE A 167 3.48 -6.51 3.62
C ILE A 167 3.71 -5.00 3.60
N VAL A 168 4.97 -4.61 3.44
CA VAL A 168 5.36 -3.21 3.33
C VAL A 168 5.30 -2.82 1.86
N ILE A 169 4.35 -1.96 1.54
CA ILE A 169 4.12 -1.47 0.18
C ILE A 169 5.02 -0.27 -0.08
N ASP A 170 4.97 0.74 0.80
CA ASP A 170 5.78 1.94 0.71
C ASP A 170 6.35 2.31 2.08
N GLU A 171 7.66 2.13 2.23
CA GLU A 171 8.38 2.46 3.46
C GLU A 171 8.37 3.97 3.78
N SER A 172 8.35 4.83 2.75
CA SER A 172 8.44 6.28 2.92
C SER A 172 7.14 6.89 3.45
N ASN A 173 6.01 6.35 2.99
CA ASN A 173 4.68 6.80 3.36
C ASN A 173 4.08 6.00 4.53
N GLY A 174 4.77 4.94 5.00
CA GLY A 174 4.26 4.06 6.05
C GLY A 174 3.08 3.19 5.61
N ASP A 175 3.02 2.90 4.31
CA ASP A 175 1.99 2.03 3.73
C ASP A 175 2.33 0.56 4.01
N VAL A 176 1.60 0.00 4.98
CA VAL A 176 1.78 -1.37 5.48
C VAL A 176 0.43 -2.08 5.58
N VAL A 177 0.40 -3.29 5.03
CA VAL A 177 -0.68 -4.26 5.20
C VAL A 177 -0.27 -5.25 6.29
N HIS A 178 -1.09 -5.36 7.33
CA HIS A 178 -1.02 -6.44 8.31
C HIS A 178 -2.12 -7.44 8.00
N ILE A 179 -1.78 -8.72 7.86
CA ILE A 179 -2.74 -9.73 7.45
C ILE A 179 -2.49 -11.05 8.17
N LYS A 180 -3.58 -11.64 8.65
CA LYS A 180 -3.64 -13.00 9.20
C LYS A 180 -4.82 -13.71 8.59
N GLY A 181 -4.57 -14.92 8.13
CA GLY A 181 -5.52 -15.62 7.30
C GLY A 181 -5.09 -17.04 7.06
N GLU A 182 -6.00 -17.80 6.47
CA GLU A 182 -5.77 -19.19 6.15
C GLU A 182 -5.74 -19.40 4.64
N ALA A 183 -4.94 -20.37 4.21
CA ALA A 183 -4.84 -20.70 2.80
C ALA A 183 -4.52 -22.18 2.60
N GLN A 184 -4.98 -22.69 1.48
CA GLN A 184 -4.48 -23.93 0.88
C GLN A 184 -4.00 -23.57 -0.52
N LEU A 185 -2.70 -23.70 -0.74
CA LEU A 185 -2.04 -23.31 -1.98
C LEU A 185 -1.28 -24.50 -2.54
N ASN A 186 -1.30 -24.66 -3.86
CA ASN A 186 -0.43 -25.56 -4.59
C ASN A 186 0.57 -24.72 -5.35
N ALA A 187 1.83 -24.81 -4.95
CA ALA A 187 2.95 -24.16 -5.59
C ALA A 187 3.71 -25.18 -6.44
N GLY A 188 4.25 -24.72 -7.57
CA GLY A 188 5.13 -25.54 -8.39
C GLY A 188 6.09 -24.70 -9.21
N VAL A 189 7.16 -25.36 -9.65
CA VAL A 189 8.15 -24.80 -10.58
C VAL A 189 8.42 -25.88 -11.61
N ASP A 190 8.25 -25.57 -12.88
CA ASP A 190 8.58 -26.50 -13.95
C ASP A 190 10.08 -26.42 -14.32
N PRO A 191 10.63 -27.42 -15.04
CA PRO A 191 12.04 -27.41 -15.44
C PRO A 191 12.47 -26.20 -16.29
N SER A 192 11.53 -25.45 -16.89
CA SER A 192 11.84 -24.19 -17.61
C SER A 192 12.08 -23.01 -16.67
N GLY A 193 11.86 -23.21 -15.36
CA GLY A 193 11.88 -22.21 -14.32
C GLY A 193 10.53 -21.51 -14.13
N LYS A 194 9.50 -21.85 -14.92
CA LYS A 194 8.20 -21.19 -14.80
C LYS A 194 7.56 -21.59 -13.48
N THR A 195 7.17 -20.60 -12.71
CA THR A 195 6.50 -20.80 -11.42
C THR A 195 4.99 -20.83 -11.60
N ASN A 196 4.32 -21.56 -10.72
CA ASN A 196 2.87 -21.67 -10.68
C ASN A 196 2.39 -21.69 -9.23
N LEU A 197 1.33 -20.97 -8.93
CA LEU A 197 0.66 -20.91 -7.65
C LEU A 197 -0.84 -20.92 -7.89
N THR A 198 -1.53 -21.84 -7.23
CA THR A 198 -2.98 -21.95 -7.31
C THR A 198 -3.57 -22.11 -5.92
N GLY A 199 -4.72 -21.50 -5.68
CA GLY A 199 -5.42 -21.59 -4.40
C GLY A 199 -5.89 -20.22 -3.91
N THR A 200 -6.50 -20.21 -2.74
CA THR A 200 -7.10 -19.02 -2.15
C THR A 200 -6.58 -18.82 -0.74
N TYR A 201 -6.19 -17.57 -0.45
CA TYR A 201 -5.94 -17.06 0.88
C TYR A 201 -7.18 -16.29 1.33
N THR A 202 -7.73 -16.65 2.47
CA THR A 202 -8.87 -16.00 3.10
C THR A 202 -8.40 -15.20 4.30
N VAL A 203 -8.76 -13.92 4.36
CA VAL A 203 -8.40 -13.01 5.44
C VAL A 203 -9.31 -13.25 6.64
N ASN A 204 -8.69 -13.51 7.79
CA ASN A 204 -9.40 -13.72 9.06
C ASN A 204 -9.37 -12.45 9.91
N GLU A 205 -8.23 -11.76 9.96
CA GLU A 205 -8.04 -10.46 10.60
C GLU A 205 -6.87 -9.70 9.94
N GLY A 206 -6.85 -8.38 10.09
CA GLY A 206 -5.78 -7.57 9.53
C GLY A 206 -6.17 -6.10 9.39
N SER A 207 -5.21 -5.29 8.96
CA SER A 207 -5.44 -3.88 8.70
C SER A 207 -4.55 -3.36 7.58
N TYR A 208 -5.04 -2.32 6.90
CA TYR A 208 -4.32 -1.54 5.93
C TYR A 208 -4.19 -0.10 6.45
N ASN A 209 -2.97 0.42 6.51
CA ASN A 209 -2.72 1.79 6.91
C ASN A 209 -2.62 2.67 5.66
N LEU A 210 -3.70 3.35 5.32
CA LEU A 210 -3.71 4.33 4.25
C LEU A 210 -3.05 5.63 4.74
N ALA A 211 -1.94 6.00 4.10
CA ALA A 211 -1.33 7.31 4.25
C ALA A 211 -1.67 8.18 3.04
N TYR A 212 -2.34 9.31 3.28
CA TYR A 212 -2.69 10.27 2.22
C TYR A 212 -2.50 11.70 2.73
N ALA A 213 -1.69 12.48 2.01
CA ALA A 213 -1.25 13.82 2.44
C ALA A 213 -0.68 13.79 3.88
N THR A 214 -1.25 14.56 4.80
CA THR A 214 -0.83 14.61 6.21
C THR A 214 -1.63 13.64 7.11
N VAL A 215 -2.52 12.84 6.53
CA VAL A 215 -3.49 12.02 7.27
C VAL A 215 -3.18 10.54 7.16
N GLN A 216 -3.25 9.83 8.28
CA GLN A 216 -3.18 8.37 8.36
C GLN A 216 -4.52 7.79 8.79
N ARG A 217 -5.01 6.79 8.06
CA ARG A 217 -6.27 6.09 8.35
C ARG A 217 -6.03 4.59 8.35
N LYS A 218 -6.31 3.96 9.49
CA LYS A 218 -6.24 2.51 9.65
C LYS A 218 -7.57 1.89 9.26
N PHE A 219 -7.59 1.17 8.15
CA PHE A 219 -8.72 0.35 7.73
C PHE A 219 -8.54 -1.07 8.24
N ASN A 220 -9.57 -1.69 8.81
CA ASN A 220 -9.52 -3.09 9.24
C ASN A 220 -10.16 -3.98 8.17
N PHE A 221 -9.48 -5.05 7.75
CA PHE A 221 -10.03 -5.95 6.75
C PHE A 221 -11.29 -6.65 7.26
N LYS A 222 -12.31 -6.72 6.40
CA LYS A 222 -13.50 -7.52 6.62
C LYS A 222 -13.14 -8.99 6.49
N ARG A 223 -13.47 -9.78 7.52
CA ARG A 223 -13.29 -11.25 7.50
C ARG A 223 -13.98 -11.83 6.27
N GLY A 224 -13.30 -12.76 5.61
CA GLY A 224 -13.79 -13.40 4.38
C GLY A 224 -13.31 -12.72 3.09
N SER A 225 -12.60 -11.60 3.18
CA SER A 225 -11.83 -11.05 2.05
C SER A 225 -10.86 -12.11 1.50
N THR A 226 -10.57 -12.09 0.19
CA THR A 226 -9.78 -13.16 -0.45
C THR A 226 -8.68 -12.64 -1.38
N ILE A 227 -7.62 -13.44 -1.50
CA ILE A 227 -6.59 -13.36 -2.54
C ILE A 227 -6.54 -14.72 -3.22
N THR A 228 -6.73 -14.77 -4.53
CA THR A 228 -6.82 -16.01 -5.30
C THR A 228 -5.77 -16.03 -6.41
N TRP A 229 -4.99 -17.11 -6.44
CA TRP A 229 -4.05 -17.38 -7.51
C TRP A 229 -4.59 -18.49 -8.41
N THR A 230 -4.43 -18.31 -9.71
CA THR A 230 -4.92 -19.25 -10.74
C THR A 230 -3.81 -19.71 -11.68
N GLY A 231 -2.54 -19.44 -11.33
CA GLY A 231 -1.43 -19.69 -12.22
C GLY A 231 -0.19 -18.92 -11.83
N ASP A 232 0.09 -17.82 -12.52
CA ASP A 232 1.26 -16.98 -12.23
C ASP A 232 1.18 -16.40 -10.79
N PRO A 233 2.20 -16.62 -9.93
CA PRO A 233 2.22 -16.09 -8.57
C PRO A 233 2.12 -14.56 -8.48
N THR A 234 2.50 -13.84 -9.54
CA THR A 234 2.47 -12.37 -9.62
C THR A 234 1.12 -11.82 -10.10
N SER A 235 0.25 -12.67 -10.66
CA SER A 235 -1.05 -12.29 -11.22
C SER A 235 -2.21 -12.70 -10.31
N ALA A 236 -2.09 -12.43 -9.01
CA ALA A 236 -3.15 -12.76 -8.03
C ALA A 236 -4.38 -11.87 -8.23
N ASN A 237 -5.58 -12.43 -8.11
CA ASN A 237 -6.83 -11.68 -8.05
C ASN A 237 -7.24 -11.45 -6.61
N ILE A 238 -7.60 -10.22 -6.28
CA ILE A 238 -8.06 -9.81 -4.96
C ILE A 238 -9.55 -9.49 -4.97
N ASP A 239 -10.22 -9.80 -3.86
CA ASP A 239 -11.49 -9.21 -3.47
C ASP A 239 -11.37 -8.90 -1.96
N LEU A 240 -10.84 -7.72 -1.66
CA LEU A 240 -10.60 -7.26 -0.30
C LEU A 240 -11.51 -6.09 0.02
N THR A 241 -12.20 -6.17 1.15
CA THR A 241 -12.91 -5.03 1.73
C THR A 241 -12.28 -4.69 3.06
N ALA A 242 -11.96 -3.43 3.30
CA ALA A 242 -11.48 -2.94 4.57
C ALA A 242 -12.32 -1.75 5.04
N THR A 243 -12.54 -1.63 6.35
CA THR A 243 -13.46 -0.64 6.92
C THR A 243 -12.75 0.29 7.90
N TYR A 244 -12.95 1.59 7.73
CA TYR A 244 -12.62 2.63 8.70
C TYR A 244 -13.91 3.18 9.32
N VAL A 245 -13.98 3.23 10.65
CA VAL A 245 -15.17 3.75 11.36
C VAL A 245 -14.97 5.24 11.65
N ALA A 246 -15.75 6.08 10.98
CA ALA A 246 -15.73 7.53 11.13
C ALA A 246 -16.88 8.00 12.01
N ASN A 247 -16.56 8.58 13.18
CA ASN A 247 -17.55 9.16 14.08
C ASN A 247 -17.77 10.64 13.76
N VAL A 248 -18.64 10.92 12.80
CA VAL A 248 -18.85 12.27 12.25
C VAL A 248 -20.33 12.66 12.26
N PRO A 249 -20.66 13.96 12.37
CA PRO A 249 -22.05 14.42 12.24
C PRO A 249 -22.56 14.30 10.79
N PRO A 250 -23.80 13.85 10.55
CA PRO A 250 -24.39 13.80 9.21
C PRO A 250 -24.86 15.14 8.65
N ILE A 251 -24.90 16.22 9.44
CA ILE A 251 -25.53 17.49 9.02
C ILE A 251 -25.07 18.01 7.65
N ASP A 252 -23.76 17.94 7.36
CA ASP A 252 -23.19 18.40 6.09
C ASP A 252 -23.52 17.45 4.92
N LEU A 253 -23.89 16.20 5.18
CA LEU A 253 -24.29 15.21 4.16
C LEU A 253 -25.71 15.47 3.64
N VAL A 254 -26.61 15.83 4.55
CA VAL A 254 -28.06 15.95 4.31
C VAL A 254 -28.54 17.40 4.25
N GLU A 255 -27.62 18.37 4.25
CA GLU A 255 -27.93 19.81 4.36
C GLU A 255 -29.00 20.26 3.35
N ASP A 256 -28.93 19.75 2.12
CA ASP A 256 -29.86 20.03 1.02
C ASP A 256 -31.28 19.48 1.24
N GLN A 257 -31.44 18.51 2.14
CA GLN A 257 -32.71 17.88 2.49
C GLN A 257 -33.34 18.49 3.74
N LEU A 258 -32.61 19.30 4.50
CA LEU A 258 -33.10 19.89 5.74
C LEU A 258 -33.89 21.17 5.46
N GLY A 259 -35.13 21.21 5.96
CA GLY A 259 -35.94 22.43 5.98
C GLY A 259 -35.36 23.51 6.91
N SER A 260 -36.05 24.65 7.03
CA SER A 260 -35.61 25.79 7.86
C SER A 260 -35.81 25.62 9.37
N ASP A 261 -36.21 24.45 9.86
CA ASP A 261 -36.40 24.17 11.29
C ASP A 261 -35.07 23.88 12.00
N GLU A 262 -34.60 24.84 12.79
CA GLU A 262 -33.35 24.77 13.57
C GLU A 262 -33.34 23.62 14.61
N THR A 263 -34.50 23.23 15.12
CA THR A 263 -34.59 22.15 16.12
C THR A 263 -34.26 20.81 15.48
N GLN A 264 -34.75 20.59 14.25
CA GLN A 264 -34.44 19.38 13.48
C GLN A 264 -32.98 19.36 13.05
N LYS A 265 -32.44 20.49 12.56
CA LYS A 265 -31.02 20.60 12.18
C LYS A 265 -30.07 20.27 13.34
N THR A 266 -30.44 20.64 14.56
CA THR A 266 -29.62 20.36 15.75
C THR A 266 -29.43 18.86 15.99
N MET A 267 -30.42 18.02 15.65
CA MET A 267 -30.31 16.56 15.80
C MET A 267 -29.23 15.96 14.87
N TYR A 268 -29.04 16.53 13.68
CA TYR A 268 -28.02 16.09 12.72
C TYR A 268 -26.58 16.49 13.12
N LYS A 269 -26.41 17.26 14.19
CA LYS A 269 -25.07 17.54 14.78
C LYS A 269 -24.56 16.39 15.65
N GLN A 270 -25.43 15.43 16.01
CA GLN A 270 -25.02 14.24 16.75
C GLN A 270 -24.12 13.36 15.88
N LYS A 271 -22.96 12.97 16.41
CA LYS A 271 -22.02 12.08 15.71
C LYS A 271 -22.60 10.68 15.56
N LEU A 272 -22.46 10.11 14.36
CA LEU A 272 -22.83 8.74 14.05
C LEU A 272 -21.61 7.96 13.53
N PRO A 273 -21.53 6.63 13.76
CA PRO A 273 -20.39 5.80 13.38
C PRO A 273 -20.55 5.28 11.95
N PHE A 274 -20.10 6.06 10.97
CA PHE A 274 -20.11 5.66 9.56
C PHE A 274 -19.00 4.67 9.25
N ASN A 275 -19.33 3.57 8.57
CA ASN A 275 -18.34 2.64 8.03
C ASN A 275 -17.94 3.10 6.64
N VAL A 276 -16.72 3.62 6.51
CA VAL A 276 -16.08 3.90 5.22
C VAL A 276 -15.40 2.62 4.74
N ASN A 277 -15.94 2.00 3.69
CA ASN A 277 -15.42 0.78 3.10
C ASN A 277 -14.50 1.11 1.93
N LEU A 278 -13.26 0.62 1.99
CA LEU A 278 -12.32 0.55 0.89
C LEU A 278 -12.43 -0.83 0.25
N ASN A 279 -12.81 -0.89 -1.02
CA ASN A 279 -12.88 -2.12 -1.80
C ASN A 279 -11.72 -2.16 -2.79
N LEU A 280 -10.98 -3.27 -2.78
CA LEU A 280 -9.85 -3.54 -3.66
C LEU A 280 -10.16 -4.82 -4.43
N LYS A 281 -10.35 -4.70 -5.76
CA LYS A 281 -10.71 -5.83 -6.63
C LYS A 281 -9.73 -6.00 -7.80
N ASN A 282 -9.83 -7.13 -8.49
CA ASN A 282 -9.04 -7.49 -9.68
C ASN A 282 -7.56 -7.79 -9.35
N GLU A 283 -6.60 -7.42 -10.20
CA GLU A 283 -5.20 -7.80 -10.04
C GLU A 283 -4.57 -7.13 -8.81
N LEU A 284 -3.87 -7.90 -7.98
CA LEU A 284 -3.18 -7.41 -6.76
C LEU A 284 -2.21 -6.27 -7.06
N LEU A 285 -1.51 -6.33 -8.20
CA LEU A 285 -0.53 -5.32 -8.60
C LEU A 285 -1.18 -4.07 -9.24
N LYS A 286 -2.43 -4.17 -9.66
CA LYS A 286 -3.22 -3.08 -10.29
C LYS A 286 -4.67 -3.15 -9.83
N PRO A 287 -4.93 -2.93 -8.53
CA PRO A 287 -6.26 -3.13 -7.99
C PRO A 287 -7.21 -2.06 -8.53
N ALA A 288 -8.44 -2.46 -8.84
CA ALA A 288 -9.55 -1.53 -8.97
C ALA A 288 -9.97 -1.10 -7.57
N ILE A 289 -9.82 0.20 -7.30
CA ILE A 289 -10.10 0.81 -6.00
C ILE A 289 -11.46 1.48 -6.08
N SER A 290 -12.34 1.18 -5.13
CA SER A 290 -13.60 1.90 -4.95
C SER A 290 -13.93 2.09 -3.48
N PHE A 291 -14.70 3.13 -3.19
CA PHE A 291 -15.17 3.41 -1.85
C PHE A 291 -16.67 3.20 -1.74
N ASP A 292 -17.12 2.95 -0.52
CA ASP A 292 -18.51 3.03 -0.11
C ASP A 292 -18.56 3.59 1.31
N ILE A 293 -19.69 4.17 1.70
CA ILE A 293 -19.91 4.67 3.05
C ILE A 293 -21.32 4.29 3.48
N ILE A 294 -21.43 3.58 4.60
CA ILE A 294 -22.70 3.10 5.14
C ILE A 294 -22.84 3.58 6.59
N LEU A 295 -24.07 3.87 7.00
CA LEU A 295 -24.43 3.90 8.41
C LEU A 295 -24.85 2.46 8.77
N PRO A 296 -24.13 1.74 9.66
CA PRO A 296 -24.48 0.36 9.99
C PRO A 296 -25.78 0.28 10.78
N ASP A 297 -26.54 -0.81 10.66
CA ASP A 297 -27.74 -0.98 11.50
C ASP A 297 -27.35 -1.08 12.99
N SER A 298 -27.86 -0.14 13.80
CA SER A 298 -27.57 -0.08 15.24
C SER A 298 -28.65 0.70 16.00
N ASN A 299 -28.65 0.59 17.32
CA ASN A 299 -29.52 1.38 18.19
C ASN A 299 -28.91 2.75 18.44
N TYR A 300 -29.22 3.69 17.55
CA TYR A 300 -28.77 5.08 17.66
C TYR A 300 -29.61 5.90 18.64
N THR A 301 -29.00 6.92 19.24
CA THR A 301 -29.69 7.84 20.17
C THR A 301 -30.51 8.91 19.45
N VAL A 302 -30.35 9.04 18.13
CA VAL A 302 -31.12 9.96 17.29
C VAL A 302 -32.47 9.33 16.90
N SER A 303 -33.41 10.15 16.43
CA SER A 303 -34.70 9.65 15.94
C SER A 303 -34.53 8.77 14.69
N SER A 304 -35.48 7.87 14.46
CA SER A 304 -35.51 7.05 13.24
C SER A 304 -35.55 7.88 11.96
N ASP A 305 -36.16 9.07 12.00
CA ASP A 305 -36.19 9.99 10.85
C ASP A 305 -34.81 10.49 10.46
N VAL A 306 -33.92 10.75 11.44
CA VAL A 306 -32.52 11.12 11.16
C VAL A 306 -31.80 9.99 10.43
N VAL A 307 -31.94 8.77 10.93
CA VAL A 307 -31.32 7.57 10.32
C VAL A 307 -31.84 7.36 8.90
N ASN A 308 -33.16 7.38 8.71
CA ASN A 308 -33.79 7.19 7.40
C ASN A 308 -33.36 8.24 6.37
N ASN A 309 -33.26 9.51 6.77
CA ASN A 309 -32.81 10.58 5.88
C ASN A 309 -31.34 10.40 5.48
N VAL A 310 -30.49 10.04 6.45
CA VAL A 310 -29.08 9.72 6.18
C VAL A 310 -28.96 8.55 5.22
N ASP A 311 -29.68 7.44 5.45
CA ASP A 311 -29.62 6.27 4.58
C ASP A 311 -30.13 6.55 3.17
N THR A 312 -31.20 7.35 3.06
CA THR A 312 -31.73 7.81 1.77
C THR A 312 -30.70 8.63 1.01
N ARG A 313 -30.03 9.58 1.69
CA ARG A 313 -28.99 10.40 1.08
C ARG A 313 -27.77 9.57 0.70
N LEU A 314 -27.35 8.63 1.54
CA LEU A 314 -26.27 7.68 1.23
C LEU A 314 -26.62 6.83 -0.01
N ALA A 315 -27.86 6.39 -0.14
CA ALA A 315 -28.31 5.65 -1.32
C ALA A 315 -28.32 6.51 -2.61
N GLN A 316 -28.63 7.81 -2.49
CA GLN A 316 -28.56 8.75 -3.62
C GLN A 316 -27.12 8.97 -4.08
N ILE A 317 -26.19 9.31 -3.18
CA ILE A 317 -24.80 9.58 -3.57
C ILE A 317 -24.10 8.34 -4.15
N ARG A 318 -24.51 7.12 -3.79
CA ARG A 318 -23.98 5.89 -4.40
C ARG A 318 -24.29 5.76 -5.90
N GLN A 319 -25.27 6.50 -6.42
CA GLN A 319 -25.59 6.52 -7.85
C GLN A 319 -24.60 7.39 -8.66
N ASP A 320 -23.87 8.28 -7.99
CA ASP A 320 -22.82 9.12 -8.59
C ASP A 320 -21.46 8.84 -7.92
N PRO A 321 -20.56 8.07 -8.57
CA PRO A 321 -19.25 7.77 -8.02
C PRO A 321 -18.42 9.00 -7.64
N ASN A 322 -18.60 10.14 -8.32
CA ASN A 322 -17.86 11.36 -8.01
C ASN A 322 -18.32 11.96 -6.69
N GLU A 323 -19.64 12.04 -6.48
CA GLU A 323 -20.22 12.55 -5.24
C GLU A 323 -19.90 11.61 -4.06
N LEU A 324 -20.00 10.30 -4.25
CA LEU A 324 -19.58 9.32 -3.24
C LEU A 324 -18.12 9.49 -2.84
N ASN A 325 -17.22 9.58 -3.83
CA ASN A 325 -15.79 9.76 -3.57
C ASN A 325 -15.50 11.10 -2.88
N LYS A 326 -16.20 12.17 -3.25
CA LYS A 326 -16.11 13.48 -2.58
C LYS A 326 -16.48 13.37 -1.10
N GLN A 327 -17.62 12.75 -0.79
CA GLN A 327 -18.07 12.58 0.60
C GLN A 327 -17.10 11.71 1.41
N VAL A 328 -16.64 10.59 0.84
CA VAL A 328 -15.66 9.70 1.49
C VAL A 328 -14.33 10.43 1.74
N LEU A 329 -13.82 11.19 0.76
CA LEU A 329 -12.58 11.94 0.93
C LEU A 329 -12.73 13.03 1.99
N GLY A 330 -13.87 13.72 2.02
CA GLY A 330 -14.20 14.66 3.11
C GLY A 330 -14.09 13.99 4.48
N VAL A 331 -14.72 12.85 4.65
CA VAL A 331 -14.68 12.11 5.92
C VAL A 331 -13.27 11.62 6.25
N LEU A 332 -12.51 11.14 5.28
CA LEU A 332 -11.17 10.61 5.51
C LEU A 332 -10.15 11.72 5.79
N VAL A 333 -10.16 12.81 5.04
CA VAL A 333 -9.16 13.89 5.13
C VAL A 333 -9.59 14.97 6.11
N LEU A 334 -10.81 15.47 5.97
CA LEU A 334 -11.34 16.59 6.75
C LEU A 334 -11.98 16.15 8.06
N GLY A 335 -12.46 14.91 8.15
CA GLY A 335 -13.17 14.39 9.32
C GLY A 335 -14.63 14.83 9.41
N HIS A 336 -15.24 15.25 8.30
CA HIS A 336 -16.67 15.55 8.18
C HIS A 336 -17.14 15.41 6.72
N PHE A 337 -18.45 15.38 6.50
CA PHE A 337 -19.03 15.38 5.15
C PHE A 337 -18.90 16.75 4.47
N ILE A 338 -18.98 16.79 3.14
CA ILE A 338 -18.84 18.02 2.36
C ILE A 338 -20.22 18.51 1.95
N GLY A 339 -20.69 19.59 2.58
CA GLY A 339 -21.92 20.30 2.20
C GLY A 339 -21.75 21.15 0.94
N ASP A 340 -22.75 21.97 0.62
CA ASP A 340 -22.76 22.83 -0.57
C ASP A 340 -21.61 23.85 -0.55
N ASN A 341 -21.25 24.34 0.64
CA ASN A 341 -20.05 25.13 0.84
C ASN A 341 -18.96 24.28 1.50
N PRO A 342 -17.97 23.76 0.75
CA PRO A 342 -16.93 22.89 1.29
C PRO A 342 -16.01 23.60 2.29
N LEU A 343 -16.03 24.93 2.36
CA LEU A 343 -15.23 25.74 3.28
C LEU A 343 -15.94 26.00 4.63
N GLN A 344 -17.17 25.51 4.80
CA GLN A 344 -17.95 25.61 6.02
C GLN A 344 -18.38 24.21 6.48
N SER A 345 -18.41 23.98 7.80
CA SER A 345 -19.04 22.79 8.39
C SER A 345 -20.12 23.25 9.36
N SER A 346 -21.34 22.79 9.13
CA SER A 346 -22.51 23.04 9.98
C SER A 346 -22.50 22.17 11.25
N GLY A 347 -21.59 21.17 11.31
CA GLY A 347 -21.40 20.27 12.46
C GLY A 347 -20.27 20.64 13.43
N GLY A 348 -19.39 21.59 13.07
CA GLY A 348 -18.24 21.99 13.88
C GLY A 348 -18.55 23.07 14.93
N SER A 349 -17.86 23.06 16.08
CA SER A 349 -17.83 24.23 16.98
C SER A 349 -17.12 25.41 16.29
N SER A 350 -17.59 26.64 16.51
CA SER A 350 -17.14 27.89 15.84
C SER A 350 -15.62 28.12 15.73
N GLY A 351 -14.77 27.40 16.46
CA GLY A 351 -13.30 27.49 16.39
C GLY A 351 -12.58 26.49 15.46
N VAL A 352 -13.30 25.65 14.70
CA VAL A 352 -12.70 24.62 13.81
C VAL A 352 -12.68 25.05 12.32
N GLN A 353 -13.29 26.19 11.97
CA GLN A 353 -13.39 26.67 10.58
C GLN A 353 -12.02 26.87 9.90
N GLY A 354 -11.03 27.41 10.60
CA GLY A 354 -9.68 27.62 10.05
C GLY A 354 -8.94 26.32 9.64
N ALA A 355 -9.15 25.20 10.35
CA ALA A 355 -8.50 23.92 10.03
C ALA A 355 -9.13 23.21 8.82
N ILE A 356 -10.45 23.36 8.66
CA ILE A 356 -11.23 22.81 7.54
C ILE A 356 -10.85 23.52 6.23
N ARG A 357 -10.78 24.85 6.26
CA ARG A 357 -10.42 25.69 5.11
C ARG A 357 -9.06 25.33 4.52
N ASN A 358 -8.03 25.26 5.37
CA ASN A 358 -6.67 24.90 4.94
C ASN A 358 -6.59 23.52 4.24
N SER A 359 -7.34 22.54 4.73
CA SER A 359 -7.32 21.17 4.18
C SER A 359 -8.03 21.06 2.83
N VAL A 360 -9.15 21.76 2.65
CA VAL A 360 -9.89 21.82 1.38
C VAL A 360 -9.11 22.59 0.33
N SER A 361 -8.45 23.69 0.71
CA SER A 361 -7.65 24.46 -0.23
C SER A 361 -6.48 23.65 -0.80
N GLY A 362 -5.84 22.79 0.01
CA GLY A 362 -4.84 21.82 -0.48
C GLY A 362 -5.41 20.83 -1.50
N LEU A 363 -6.56 20.21 -1.22
CA LEU A 363 -7.20 19.24 -2.14
C LEU A 363 -7.64 19.87 -3.47
N LEU A 364 -8.20 21.09 -3.44
CA LEU A 364 -8.59 21.81 -4.65
C LEU A 364 -7.37 22.21 -5.49
N SER A 365 -6.29 22.63 -4.84
CA SER A 365 -5.01 22.92 -5.49
C SER A 365 -4.47 21.69 -6.22
N ASP A 366 -4.48 20.53 -5.55
CA ASP A 366 -4.03 19.27 -6.15
C ASP A 366 -4.87 18.83 -7.36
N GLN A 367 -6.19 19.04 -7.33
CA GLN A 367 -7.07 18.71 -8.46
C GLN A 367 -6.86 19.64 -9.66
N LEU A 368 -6.70 20.96 -9.40
CA LEU A 368 -6.38 21.94 -10.44
C LEU A 368 -5.02 21.64 -11.08
N ASN A 369 -4.03 21.25 -10.27
CA ASN A 369 -2.70 20.84 -10.73
C ASN A 369 -2.74 19.56 -11.58
N LYS A 370 -3.56 18.57 -11.21
CA LYS A 370 -3.74 17.33 -11.99
C LYS A 370 -4.45 17.53 -13.33
N LEU A 371 -5.44 18.43 -13.39
CA LEU A 371 -6.15 18.78 -14.63
C LEU A 371 -5.24 19.44 -15.67
N VAL A 372 -4.23 20.19 -15.23
CA VAL A 372 -3.33 20.92 -16.13
C VAL A 372 -2.01 20.18 -16.40
N GLY A 373 -1.62 19.24 -15.54
CA GLY A 373 -0.38 18.46 -15.65
C GLY A 373 -0.17 17.66 -16.95
N ASN A 374 -1.18 17.55 -17.82
CA ASN A 374 -1.09 16.86 -19.11
C ASN A 374 -1.26 17.76 -20.36
N SER A 375 -1.53 19.05 -20.21
CA SER A 375 -2.19 19.81 -21.30
C SER A 375 -1.24 20.61 -22.20
N ILE A 376 0.01 20.90 -21.82
CA ILE A 376 0.93 21.65 -22.70
C ILE A 376 2.40 21.20 -22.51
N ALA A 377 3.01 20.64 -23.56
CA ALA A 377 4.42 20.24 -23.53
C ALA A 377 5.35 21.44 -23.24
N GLY A 378 6.08 21.37 -22.12
CA GLY A 378 7.09 22.36 -21.73
C GLY A 378 6.56 23.59 -20.98
N ILE A 379 5.36 23.53 -20.42
CA ILE A 379 4.79 24.58 -19.55
C ILE A 379 4.26 23.93 -18.27
N ASP A 380 4.81 24.32 -17.12
CA ASP A 380 4.35 23.90 -15.79
C ASP A 380 3.35 24.94 -15.27
N LEU A 381 2.11 24.53 -15.03
CA LEU A 381 1.08 25.38 -14.42
C LEU A 381 0.80 24.88 -13.00
N ASN A 382 0.85 25.79 -12.04
CA ASN A 382 0.61 25.52 -10.63
C ASN A 382 -0.51 26.42 -10.10
N PHE A 383 -1.46 25.82 -9.40
CA PHE A 383 -2.54 26.45 -8.67
C PHE A 383 -2.35 26.16 -7.19
N ASP A 384 -2.39 27.20 -6.38
CA ASP A 384 -2.31 27.12 -4.92
C ASP A 384 -3.42 28.00 -4.34
N LEU A 385 -4.45 27.36 -3.82
CA LEU A 385 -5.54 27.98 -3.10
C LEU A 385 -5.15 28.04 -1.62
N GLN A 386 -5.23 29.22 -1.02
CA GLN A 386 -5.00 29.46 0.40
C GLN A 386 -6.26 30.06 1.00
N SER A 387 -6.88 29.38 1.96
CA SER A 387 -8.06 29.88 2.66
C SER A 387 -7.83 29.84 4.17
N GLY A 388 -8.06 30.96 4.84
CA GLY A 388 -7.83 31.11 6.28
C GLY A 388 -8.55 32.31 6.88
N GLU A 389 -8.26 32.58 8.14
CA GLU A 389 -8.79 33.74 8.88
C GLU A 389 -7.76 34.88 8.85
N ASP A 390 -8.17 36.04 8.30
CA ASP A 390 -7.42 37.29 8.32
C ASP A 390 -7.89 38.18 9.47
N TYR A 391 -6.95 38.60 10.30
CA TYR A 391 -7.17 39.45 11.48
C TYR A 391 -6.74 40.91 11.23
N SER A 392 -6.32 41.25 10.01
CA SER A 392 -5.75 42.55 9.65
C SER A 392 -6.70 43.74 9.86
N THR A 393 -8.01 43.50 9.95
CA THR A 393 -9.04 44.52 10.22
C THR A 393 -9.34 44.70 11.72
N GLY A 394 -8.67 43.94 12.60
CA GLY A 394 -8.97 43.90 14.04
C GLY A 394 -10.14 42.98 14.42
N THR A 395 -10.78 42.36 13.42
CA THR A 395 -11.80 41.30 13.58
C THR A 395 -11.44 40.12 12.69
N ALA A 396 -11.71 38.88 13.11
CA ALA A 396 -11.49 37.71 12.26
C ALA A 396 -12.42 37.80 11.03
N GLN A 397 -11.82 37.87 9.84
CA GLN A 397 -12.52 37.85 8.57
C GLN A 397 -11.99 36.68 7.73
N ASN A 398 -12.89 35.98 7.05
CA ASN A 398 -12.48 34.92 6.14
C ASN A 398 -11.78 35.51 4.91
N ARG A 399 -10.65 34.91 4.54
CA ARG A 399 -9.88 35.29 3.35
C ARG A 399 -9.51 34.05 2.54
N THR A 400 -9.76 34.11 1.23
CA THR A 400 -9.38 33.06 0.29
C THR A 400 -8.64 33.69 -0.88
N ASP A 401 -7.40 33.27 -1.09
CA ASP A 401 -6.51 33.72 -2.16
C ASP A 401 -6.18 32.54 -3.09
N LEU A 402 -6.27 32.72 -4.39
CA LEU A 402 -5.84 31.77 -5.42
C LEU A 402 -4.57 32.29 -6.08
N ASN A 403 -3.46 31.60 -5.81
CA ASN A 403 -2.20 31.81 -6.50
C ASN A 403 -2.16 30.95 -7.77
N VAL A 404 -1.92 31.60 -8.91
CA VAL A 404 -1.71 30.92 -10.20
C VAL A 404 -0.30 31.24 -10.66
N ALA A 405 0.52 30.21 -10.86
CA ALA A 405 1.88 30.34 -11.37
C ALA A 405 2.05 29.54 -12.66
N LEU A 406 2.63 30.20 -13.65
CA LEU A 406 3.03 29.65 -14.92
C LEU A 406 4.55 29.63 -14.97
N SER A 407 5.19 28.49 -15.21
CA SER A 407 6.63 28.44 -15.42
C SER A 407 7.01 27.70 -16.70
N LYS A 408 8.05 28.21 -17.37
CA LYS A 408 8.61 27.61 -18.57
C LYS A 408 10.11 27.46 -18.42
N ARG A 409 10.59 26.28 -18.77
CA ARG A 409 12.01 25.93 -18.74
C ARG A 409 12.58 26.06 -20.14
N PHE A 410 13.76 26.67 -20.23
CA PHE A 410 14.53 26.91 -21.43
C PHE A 410 15.96 26.44 -21.22
N LEU A 411 16.73 26.31 -22.31
CA LEU A 411 18.16 25.97 -22.28
C LEU A 411 18.46 24.64 -21.55
N ASN A 412 17.74 23.57 -21.86
CA ASN A 412 17.85 22.27 -21.16
C ASN A 412 17.70 22.43 -19.64
N ASP A 413 16.60 23.04 -19.20
CA ASP A 413 16.26 23.29 -17.79
C ASP A 413 17.19 24.22 -17.01
N ARG A 414 18.07 24.96 -17.71
CA ARG A 414 18.99 25.91 -17.07
C ARG A 414 18.36 27.28 -16.83
N LEU A 415 17.40 27.69 -17.63
CA LEU A 415 16.70 28.97 -17.47
C LEU A 415 15.23 28.71 -17.20
N THR A 416 14.76 29.07 -16.01
CA THR A 416 13.34 28.97 -15.65
C THR A 416 12.76 30.37 -15.57
N VAL A 417 11.74 30.63 -16.37
CA VAL A 417 10.95 31.87 -16.29
C VAL A 417 9.60 31.52 -15.69
N SER A 418 9.28 32.14 -14.56
CA SER A 418 8.01 31.96 -13.86
C SER A 418 7.24 33.26 -13.81
N VAL A 419 5.94 33.18 -14.02
CA VAL A 419 5.00 34.30 -13.97
C VAL A 419 3.88 33.91 -13.04
N GLY A 420 3.71 34.65 -11.95
CA GLY A 420 2.67 34.40 -10.96
C GLY A 420 1.69 35.56 -10.85
N ASN A 421 0.43 35.23 -10.54
CA ASN A 421 -0.55 36.19 -10.06
C ASN A 421 -1.31 35.62 -8.85
N ASN A 422 -1.79 36.51 -7.98
CA ASN A 422 -2.64 36.14 -6.85
C ASN A 422 -4.02 36.79 -7.04
N PHE A 423 -5.07 35.99 -6.93
CA PHE A 423 -6.46 36.41 -7.03
C PHE A 423 -7.14 36.26 -5.67
N ASN A 424 -7.52 37.38 -5.05
CA ASN A 424 -8.40 37.34 -3.89
C ASN A 424 -9.81 36.90 -4.34
N LEU A 425 -10.27 35.78 -3.83
CA LEU A 425 -11.58 35.18 -4.09
C LEU A 425 -12.61 35.45 -2.98
N GLU A 426 -12.15 35.76 -1.76
CA GLU A 426 -12.96 36.03 -0.57
C GLU A 426 -12.17 36.93 0.41
N GLY A 427 -12.83 37.92 1.02
CA GLY A 427 -12.22 38.84 2.00
C GLY A 427 -11.92 40.23 1.43
N GLN A 428 -11.90 41.27 2.28
CA GLN A 428 -11.63 42.63 1.82
C GLN A 428 -10.15 42.80 1.41
N ASN A 429 -9.91 43.45 0.26
CA ASN A 429 -8.57 43.88 -0.12
C ASN A 429 -8.09 44.96 0.86
N GLN A 430 -6.83 44.89 1.29
CA GLN A 430 -6.25 45.93 2.15
C GLN A 430 -6.39 47.31 1.48
N PRO A 431 -6.68 48.39 2.24
CA PRO A 431 -6.73 49.74 1.70
C PRO A 431 -5.40 50.08 0.99
N GLY A 432 -5.44 50.20 -0.34
CA GLY A 432 -4.25 50.46 -1.18
C GLY A 432 -3.80 49.31 -2.07
N GLN A 433 -4.33 48.09 -1.92
CA GLN A 433 -4.11 46.99 -2.87
C GLN A 433 -5.12 47.05 -4.02
N LYS A 434 -4.65 47.43 -5.22
CA LYS A 434 -5.44 47.27 -6.45
C LYS A 434 -5.48 45.78 -6.80
N ALA A 435 -6.66 45.26 -7.14
CA ALA A 435 -6.79 43.93 -7.73
C ALA A 435 -5.88 43.85 -8.97
N SER A 436 -4.84 43.02 -8.92
CA SER A 436 -3.84 42.92 -9.98
C SER A 436 -4.46 42.21 -11.18
N THR A 437 -4.90 42.98 -12.17
CA THR A 437 -5.49 42.48 -13.43
C THR A 437 -4.44 42.05 -14.46
N ILE A 438 -3.13 42.18 -14.16
CA ILE A 438 -2.03 41.82 -15.06
C ILE A 438 -0.91 41.16 -14.25
N ALA A 439 -0.35 40.08 -14.79
CA ALA A 439 0.74 39.26 -14.24
C ALA A 439 1.79 40.06 -13.42
N GLY A 440 1.70 39.97 -12.09
CA GLY A 440 2.40 40.89 -11.19
C GLY A 440 3.84 40.50 -10.86
N ASN A 441 4.19 39.21 -10.90
CA ASN A 441 5.51 38.74 -10.45
C ASN A 441 6.17 37.88 -11.54
N VAL A 442 7.19 38.42 -12.20
CA VAL A 442 8.07 37.67 -13.11
C VAL A 442 9.34 37.31 -12.37
N THR A 443 9.63 36.01 -12.24
CA THR A 443 10.86 35.51 -11.64
C THR A 443 11.66 34.78 -12.71
N VAL A 444 12.95 35.12 -12.84
CA VAL A 444 13.87 34.47 -13.77
C VAL A 444 14.99 33.83 -12.97
N GLY A 445 15.07 32.49 -13.02
CA GLY A 445 16.12 31.71 -12.37
C GLY A 445 17.06 31.10 -13.40
N TYR A 446 18.37 31.22 -13.21
CA TYR A 446 19.38 30.59 -14.05
C TYR A 446 20.31 29.67 -13.24
N LYS A 447 20.41 28.40 -13.62
CA LYS A 447 21.32 27.42 -13.00
C LYS A 447 22.75 27.64 -13.50
N LEU A 448 23.60 28.12 -12.60
CA LEU A 448 25.03 28.40 -12.86
C LEU A 448 25.84 27.12 -13.03
N THR A 449 25.55 26.12 -12.20
CA THR A 449 26.16 24.79 -12.19
C THR A 449 25.20 23.75 -12.77
N LYS A 450 25.70 22.56 -13.12
CA LYS A 450 24.86 21.48 -13.70
C LYS A 450 24.02 20.75 -12.64
N ASP A 451 24.39 20.95 -11.39
CA ASP A 451 23.80 20.53 -10.13
C ASP A 451 22.83 21.59 -9.59
#